data_AF-A0A1G3M3G2-F1
#
_entry.id   AF-A0A1G3M3G2-F1
#
_cell.length_a   1.000
_cell.length_b   1.000
_cell.length_c   1.000
_cell.angle_alpha   90.00
_cell.angle_beta   90.00
_cell.angle_gamma   90.00
#
_symmetry.space_group_name_H-M   'P 1'
#
loop_
_entity.id
_entity.type
_entity.pdbx_description
1 polymer ?
#
loop_
_entity_poly.entity_id
_entity_poly.type
_entity_poly.pdbx_seq_one_letter_code
_entity_poly.pdbx_strand_id
1 'polypeptide(L)'
;MDKPTGKIRAARLDKSKRLQAVFWLMADGREHSTWEVITTCKRCAINSIMAELRDKDSGNELTIPPAKVHDGGHWYRMELDAKFYEWRRRLLAQGEAVNG
;
A
#
# COMPACT_ATOMS: atom_id res chain seq x y z
N MET A 1 -19.06 4.80 -32.24
CA MET A 1 -18.41 5.73 -31.27
C MET A 1 -17.99 4.90 -30.07
N ASP A 2 -16.72 4.52 -29.98
CA ASP A 2 -16.15 3.94 -28.76
C ASP A 2 -16.15 5.03 -27.69
N LYS A 3 -17.04 4.90 -26.70
CA LYS A 3 -16.95 5.71 -25.48
C LYS A 3 -15.74 5.19 -24.71
N PRO A 4 -14.81 6.04 -24.26
CA PRO A 4 -13.76 5.59 -23.35
C PRO A 4 -14.44 5.02 -22.10
N THR A 5 -14.22 3.74 -21.85
CA THR A 5 -14.60 3.08 -20.60
C THR A 5 -13.96 3.85 -19.46
N GLY A 6 -14.78 4.29 -18.50
CA GLY A 6 -14.32 5.17 -17.42
C GLY A 6 -13.09 4.60 -16.71
N LYS A 7 -12.07 5.44 -16.51
CA LYS A 7 -10.84 5.07 -15.79
C LYS A 7 -11.22 4.69 -14.35
N ILE A 8 -10.96 3.43 -13.97
CA ILE A 8 -11.05 2.99 -12.58
C ILE A 8 -10.04 3.81 -11.77
N ARG A 9 -10.52 4.56 -10.77
CA ARG A 9 -9.66 5.33 -9.87
C ARG A 9 -9.22 4.44 -8.72
N ALA A 10 -7.92 4.34 -8.50
CA ALA A 10 -7.38 3.62 -7.35
C ALA A 10 -7.72 4.36 -6.04
N ALA A 11 -7.69 3.62 -4.93
CA ALA A 11 -8.05 4.17 -3.64
C ALA A 11 -6.91 5.02 -3.06
N ARG A 12 -7.25 6.12 -2.39
CA ARG A 12 -6.29 6.92 -1.62
C ARG A 12 -5.93 6.23 -0.31
N LEU A 13 -4.66 6.26 0.06
CA LEU A 13 -4.14 5.61 1.27
C LEU A 13 -4.84 6.12 2.55
N ASP A 14 -5.06 7.43 2.69
CA ASP A 14 -5.77 8.00 3.84
C ASP A 14 -7.25 7.60 3.96
N LYS A 15 -7.87 7.13 2.87
CA LYS A 15 -9.29 6.78 2.85
C LYS A 15 -9.54 5.28 2.87
N SER A 16 -8.49 4.46 2.79
CA SER A 16 -8.62 3.03 2.56
C SER A 16 -7.99 2.21 3.68
N LYS A 17 -8.85 1.61 4.52
CA LYS A 17 -8.42 0.74 5.63
C LYS A 17 -7.53 -0.43 5.16
N ARG A 18 -7.78 -0.98 3.96
CA ARG A 18 -6.96 -2.07 3.41
C ARG A 18 -5.56 -1.58 3.01
N LEU A 19 -5.44 -0.37 2.47
CA LEU A 19 -4.15 0.20 2.12
C LEU A 19 -3.38 0.58 3.39
N GLN A 20 -4.05 1.15 4.39
CA GLN A 20 -3.44 1.48 5.69
C GLN A 20 -2.91 0.24 6.42
N ALA A 21 -3.66 -0.87 6.42
CA ALA A 21 -3.20 -2.10 7.05
C ALA A 21 -1.90 -2.62 6.43
N VAL A 22 -1.79 -2.64 5.10
CA VAL A 22 -0.56 -3.08 4.42
C VAL A 22 0.57 -2.06 4.58
N PHE A 23 0.26 -0.76 4.53
CA PHE A 23 1.22 0.30 4.82
C PHE A 23 1.87 0.12 6.20
N TRP A 24 1.06 -0.13 7.24
CA TRP A 24 1.57 -0.29 8.60
C TRP A 24 2.35 -1.59 8.79
N LEU A 25 1.97 -2.69 8.14
CA LEU A 25 2.77 -3.92 8.13
C LEU A 25 4.16 -3.67 7.53
N MET A 26 4.23 -2.95 6.42
CA MET A 26 5.48 -2.69 5.70
C MET A 26 6.29 -1.52 6.24
N ALA A 27 5.78 -0.81 7.25
CA ALA A 27 6.43 0.35 7.83
C ALA A 27 7.74 0.02 8.58
N ASP A 28 8.04 -1.27 8.75
CA ASP A 28 9.31 -1.76 9.28
C ASP A 28 10.45 -1.80 8.23
N GLY A 29 10.13 -1.58 6.95
CA GLY A 29 11.10 -1.61 5.85
C GLY A 29 11.66 -3.01 5.55
N ARG A 30 11.06 -4.08 6.09
CA ARG A 30 11.50 -5.46 5.88
C ARG A 30 10.76 -6.09 4.70
N GLU A 31 11.28 -7.22 4.24
CA GLU A 31 10.59 -8.05 3.26
C GLU A 31 9.50 -8.87 3.95
N HIS A 32 8.31 -8.89 3.35
CA HIS A 32 7.16 -9.67 3.78
C HIS A 32 6.68 -10.53 2.62
N SER A 33 6.49 -11.82 2.88
CA SER A 33 5.90 -12.75 1.93
C SER A 33 4.42 -12.47 1.69
N THR A 34 3.90 -12.88 0.54
CA THR A 34 2.45 -12.84 0.27
C THR A 34 1.64 -13.45 1.41
N TRP A 35 2.11 -14.55 1.99
CA TRP A 35 1.41 -15.26 3.06
C TRP A 35 1.37 -14.45 4.37
N GLU A 36 2.47 -13.81 4.77
CA GLU A 36 2.52 -12.93 5.94
C GLU A 36 1.57 -11.74 5.78
N VAL A 37 1.53 -11.13 4.58
CA VAL A 37 0.61 -10.02 4.31
C VAL A 37 -0.85 -10.48 4.35
N ILE A 38 -1.18 -11.64 3.76
CA ILE A 38 -2.54 -12.20 3.80
C ILE A 38 -2.98 -12.47 5.23
N THR A 39 -2.15 -13.15 6.01
CA THR A 39 -2.48 -13.59 7.38
C THR A 39 -2.57 -12.41 8.34
N THR A 40 -1.68 -11.43 8.22
CA THR A 40 -1.64 -10.25 9.10
C THR A 40 -2.72 -9.23 8.75
N CYS A 41 -2.90 -8.91 7.45
CA CYS A 41 -3.83 -7.87 7.02
C CYS A 41 -5.24 -8.41 6.69
N LYS A 42 -5.42 -9.74 6.62
CA LYS A 42 -6.67 -10.42 6.20
C LYS A 42 -7.13 -9.99 4.81
N ARG A 43 -6.20 -9.86 3.85
CA ARG A 43 -6.47 -9.41 2.46
C ARG A 43 -5.84 -10.36 1.44
N CYS A 44 -6.61 -10.84 0.47
CA CYS A 44 -6.10 -11.76 -0.56
C CYS A 44 -5.60 -11.04 -1.83
N ALA A 45 -6.06 -9.83 -2.12
CA ALA A 45 -5.73 -9.07 -3.33
C ALA A 45 -4.44 -8.24 -3.18
N ILE A 46 -3.34 -8.88 -2.76
CA ILE A 46 -2.08 -8.20 -2.41
C ILE A 46 -1.46 -7.48 -3.62
N ASN A 47 -1.45 -8.12 -4.78
CA ASN A 47 -0.92 -7.51 -6.01
C ASN A 47 -1.61 -6.19 -6.37
N SER A 48 -2.95 -6.15 -6.26
CA SER A 48 -3.72 -4.94 -6.49
C SER A 48 -3.42 -3.87 -5.43
N ILE A 49 -3.28 -4.25 -4.16
CA ILE A 49 -2.89 -3.32 -3.10
C ILE A 49 -1.52 -2.70 -3.37
N MET A 50 -0.51 -3.48 -3.75
CA MET A 50 0.83 -2.94 -4.08
C MET A 50 0.79 -2.03 -5.30
N ALA A 51 -0.02 -2.34 -6.30
CA ALA A 51 -0.21 -1.46 -7.46
C ALA A 51 -0.83 -0.12 -7.04
N GLU A 52 -1.84 -0.13 -6.16
CA GLU A 52 -2.49 1.09 -5.68
C GLU A 52 -1.62 1.92 -4.76
N LEU A 53 -0.81 1.29 -3.89
CA LEU A 53 0.15 2.03 -3.05
C LEU A 53 1.21 2.76 -3.90
N ARG A 54 1.59 2.18 -5.05
CA ARG A 54 2.48 2.79 -6.03
C ARG A 54 1.81 3.83 -6.93
N ASP A 55 0.48 3.81 -7.00
CA ASP A 55 -0.25 4.61 -7.98
C ASP A 55 -0.08 6.12 -7.71
N LYS A 56 0.43 6.80 -8.74
CA LYS A 56 0.65 8.24 -8.72
C LYS A 56 -0.64 9.01 -8.96
N ASP A 57 -1.57 8.46 -9.73
CA ASP A 57 -2.83 9.13 -10.03
C ASP A 57 -3.71 9.27 -8.78
N SER A 58 -3.60 8.31 -7.85
CA SER A 58 -4.23 8.38 -6.52
C SER A 58 -3.48 9.28 -5.54
N GLY A 59 -2.25 9.68 -5.87
CA GLY A 59 -1.35 10.46 -5.03
C GLY A 59 -0.70 9.66 -3.90
N ASN A 60 -0.68 8.33 -3.98
CA ASN A 60 -0.07 7.48 -2.95
C ASN A 60 1.45 7.45 -3.12
N GLU A 61 1.95 7.20 -4.33
CA GLU A 61 3.36 7.37 -4.71
C GLU A 61 4.40 6.69 -3.79
N LEU A 62 4.05 5.57 -3.16
CA LEU A 62 5.00 4.84 -2.32
C LEU A 62 5.99 4.04 -3.18
N THR A 63 7.25 4.05 -2.79
CA THR A 63 8.29 3.27 -3.45
C THR A 63 8.23 1.82 -2.96
N ILE A 64 7.72 0.95 -3.82
CA ILE A 64 7.64 -0.50 -3.59
C ILE A 64 8.32 -1.18 -4.79
N PRO A 65 9.54 -1.70 -4.64
CA PRO A 65 10.22 -2.41 -5.71
C PRO A 65 9.39 -3.60 -6.24
N PRO A 66 9.68 -4.10 -7.46
CA PRO A 66 9.11 -5.36 -7.92
C PRO A 66 9.32 -6.47 -6.88
N ALA A 67 8.30 -7.30 -6.70
CA ALA A 67 8.37 -8.41 -5.77
C ALA A 67 9.53 -9.33 -6.13
N LYS A 68 10.28 -9.78 -5.13
CA LYS A 68 11.26 -10.85 -5.32
C LYS A 68 10.54 -12.19 -5.31
N VAL A 69 11.07 -13.14 -6.08
CA VAL A 69 10.54 -14.50 -6.14
C VAL A 69 11.54 -15.45 -5.48
N HIS A 70 11.13 -16.05 -4.37
CA HIS A 70 11.92 -17.01 -3.59
C HIS A 70 11.00 -18.15 -3.14
N ASP A 71 11.45 -19.40 -3.29
CA ASP A 71 10.72 -20.62 -2.92
C ASP A 71 9.28 -20.69 -3.48
N GLY A 72 9.08 -20.22 -4.71
CA GLY A 72 7.76 -20.18 -5.37
C GLY A 72 6.80 -19.13 -4.81
N GLY A 73 7.23 -18.32 -3.84
CA GLY A 73 6.48 -17.21 -3.25
C GLY A 73 6.94 -15.84 -3.73
N HIS A 74 6.07 -14.83 -3.56
CA HIS A 74 6.42 -13.43 -3.79
C HIS A 74 6.70 -12.73 -2.46
N TRP A 75 7.74 -11.91 -2.45
CA TRP A 75 8.19 -11.13 -1.30
C TRP A 75 8.24 -9.65 -1.66
N TYR A 76 7.67 -8.81 -0.79
CA TYR A 76 7.51 -7.39 -1.02
C TYR A 76 8.19 -6.60 0.10
N ARG A 77 8.76 -5.45 -0.27
CA ARG A 77 9.31 -4.47 0.67
C ARG A 77 8.85 -3.09 0.25
N MET A 78 8.68 -2.20 1.23
CA MET A 78 8.50 -0.77 0.98
C MET A 78 9.77 -0.02 1.36
N GLU A 79 10.22 0.90 0.49
CA GLU A 79 11.33 1.78 0.84
C GLU A 79 10.86 2.86 1.82
N LEU A 80 11.64 3.09 2.87
CA LEU A 80 11.35 4.10 3.89
C LEU A 80 11.92 5.46 3.47
N ASP A 81 11.49 5.94 2.31
CA ASP A 81 11.95 7.19 1.70
C ASP A 81 11.14 8.42 2.17
N ALA A 82 11.38 9.58 1.54
CA ALA A 82 10.69 10.82 1.86
C ALA A 82 9.16 10.70 1.72
N LYS A 83 8.67 9.95 0.73
CA LYS A 83 7.23 9.77 0.49
C LYS A 83 6.61 8.86 1.54
N PHE A 84 7.31 7.81 1.97
CA PHE A 84 6.89 7.02 3.11
C PHE A 84 6.69 7.90 4.36
N TYR A 85 7.68 8.72 4.72
CA TYR A 85 7.60 9.55 5.92
C TYR A 85 6.54 10.66 5.83
N GLU A 86 6.29 11.19 4.64
CA GLU A 86 5.17 12.09 4.39
C GLU A 86 3.83 11.43 4.75
N TRP A 87 3.61 10.22 4.24
CA TRP A 87 2.39 9.46 4.52
C TRP A 87 2.29 9.02 5.97
N ARG A 88 3.38 8.57 6.59
CA ARG A 88 3.40 8.19 8.00
C ARG A 88 2.94 9.34 8.89
N ARG A 89 3.48 10.55 8.67
CA ARG A 89 3.06 11.76 9.43
C ARG A 89 1.59 12.06 9.21
N ARG A 90 1.11 12.00 7.97
CA ARG A 90 -0.29 12.26 7.62
C ARG A 90 -1.25 11.29 8.30
N LEU A 91 -0.96 9.99 8.28
CA LEU A 91 -1.82 8.97 8.89
C LEU A 91 -1.83 9.05 10.42
N LEU A 92 -0.69 9.38 11.04
CA LEU A 92 -0.63 9.61 12.49
C LEU A 92 -1.47 10.83 12.91
N ALA A 93 -1.33 11.95 12.20
CA ALA A 93 -2.12 13.15 12.46
C ALA A 93 -3.64 12.91 12.31
N GLN A 94 -4.03 12.03 11.37
CA GLN A 94 -5.43 11.60 11.24
C GLN A 94 -5.90 10.76 12.42
N GLY A 95 -5.06 9.87 12.95
CA GLY A 95 -5.38 9.08 14.13
C GLY A 95 -5.53 9.94 15.40
N GLU A 96 -4.70 10.96 15.57
CA GLU A 96 -4.82 11.93 16.67
C GLU A 96 -6.11 12.75 16.57
N ALA A 97 -6.47 13.23 15.38
CA ALA A 97 -7.68 14.02 15.14
C ALA A 97 -9.01 13.25 15.34
N VAL A 98 -8.99 11.92 15.36
CA VAL A 98 -10.17 11.08 15.59
C VAL A 98 -10.36 10.74 17.08
N ASN A 99 -9.32 10.90 17.90
CA ASN A 99 -9.31 10.53 19.32
C ASN A 99 -9.32 11.76 20.28
N GLY A 100 -9.44 12.98 19.76
CA GLY A 100 -9.62 14.22 20.53
C GLY A 100 -11.01 14.81 20.33
#